data_AF-A0A2K3UYP7-F1
#
_entry.id   AF-A0A2K3UYP7-F1
#
_cell.length_a   1.000
_cell.length_b   1.000
_cell.length_c   1.000
_cell.angle_alpha   90.00
_cell.angle_beta   90.00
_cell.angle_gamma   90.00
#
_symmetry.space_group_name_H-M   'P 1'
#
loop_
_entity.id
_entity.type
_entity.pdbx_description
1 polymer ?
#
loop_
_entity_poly.entity_id
_entity_poly.type
_entity_poly.pdbx_seq_one_letter_code
_entity_poly.pdbx_strand_id
1 'polypeptide(L)' 'MKIRQPSHVQPTYSNFTVLDSRRGEVILNLCFAEGDAQSSSATVVHKVVLQTANFARLVQLGQELIEADAVRYGDLP' A
#
# COMPACT_ATOMS: atom_id res chain seq x y z
N MET A 1 -23.43 18.49 2.25
CA MET A 1 -23.08 19.02 0.91
C MET A 1 -23.05 17.85 -0.06
N LYS A 2 -23.97 17.76 -1.03
CA LYS A 2 -23.92 16.71 -2.07
C LYS A 2 -23.03 17.22 -3.21
N ILE A 3 -21.79 16.73 -3.27
CA ILE A 3 -20.86 17.06 -4.35
C ILE A 3 -21.34 16.28 -5.59
N ARG A 4 -21.71 17.01 -6.65
CA ARG A 4 -22.05 16.42 -7.96
C ARG A 4 -20.74 16.05 -8.64
N GLN A 5 -20.44 14.75 -8.74
CA GLN A 5 -19.31 14.27 -9.53
C GLN A 5 -19.65 14.40 -11.03
N PRO A 6 -18.79 15.00 -11.87
CA PRO A 6 -18.95 14.95 -13.32
C PRO A 6 -18.85 13.50 -13.79
N SER A 7 -19.81 13.04 -14.59
CA SER A 7 -20.02 11.64 -15.01
C SER A 7 -18.90 11.01 -15.88
N HIS A 8 -17.79 11.71 -16.13
CA HIS A 8 -16.77 11.29 -17.11
C HIS A 8 -15.37 11.12 -16.54
N VAL A 9 -15.14 11.40 -15.26
CA VAL A 9 -13.87 11.08 -14.59
C VAL A 9 -14.08 9.81 -13.80
N GLN A 10 -13.56 8.68 -14.29
CA GLN A 10 -13.38 7.52 -13.42
C GLN A 10 -12.32 7.93 -12.39
N PRO A 11 -12.66 8.07 -11.10
CA PRO A 11 -11.65 8.30 -10.08
C PRO A 11 -10.65 7.15 -10.15
N THR A 12 -9.38 7.48 -10.38
CA THR A 12 -8.33 6.48 -10.34
C THR A 12 -8.03 6.22 -8.88
N TYR A 13 -8.31 4.99 -8.43
CA TYR A 13 -8.03 4.56 -7.07
C TYR A 13 -6.75 3.76 -7.07
N SER A 14 -5.85 4.07 -6.13
CA SER A 14 -4.66 3.26 -5.91
C SER A 14 -4.36 3.13 -4.42
N ASN A 15 -4.23 1.88 -3.97
CA ASN A 15 -3.69 1.57 -2.66
C ASN A 15 -2.19 1.35 -2.81
N PHE A 16 -1.40 2.01 -1.98
CA PHE A 16 0.05 1.86 -2.00
C PHE A 16 0.61 2.00 -0.60
N THR A 17 1.85 1.55 -0.42
CA THR A 17 2.54 1.62 0.87
C THR A 17 3.77 2.48 0.73
N VAL A 18 3.97 3.41 1.67
CA VAL A 18 5.20 4.21 1.78
C VAL A 18 5.98 3.76 3.01
N LEU A 19 7.22 3.31 2.78
CA LEU A 19 8.15 2.95 3.83
C LEU A 19 8.96 4.15 4.26
N ASP A 20 9.01 4.38 5.57
CA ASP A 20 9.90 5.35 6.20
C ASP A 20 10.70 4.65 7.33
N SER A 21 11.78 5.26 7.80
CA SER A 21 12.59 4.73 8.88
C SER A 21 13.05 5.83 9.84
N ARG A 22 13.03 5.54 11.14
CA ARG A 22 13.48 6.49 12.16
C ARG A 22 14.02 5.75 13.38
N ARG A 23 15.27 6.03 13.76
CA ARG A 23 15.89 5.58 15.04
C ARG A 23 15.68 4.09 15.38
N GLY A 24 15.88 3.19 14.41
CA GLY A 24 15.73 1.74 14.62
C GLY A 24 14.30 1.21 14.47
N GLU A 25 13.37 2.06 14.06
CA GLU A 25 12.00 1.71 13.69
C GLU A 25 11.80 1.90 12.18
N VAL A 26 10.93 1.07 11.62
CA VAL A 26 10.39 1.15 10.26
C VAL A 26 8.92 1.51 10.37
N ILE A 27 8.48 2.51 9.61
CA ILE A 27 7.10 2.98 9.57
C ILE A 27 6.51 2.59 8.22
N LEU A 28 5.53 1.71 8.24
CA LEU A 28 4.70 1.35 7.10
C LEU A 28 3.49 2.29 7.07
N ASN A 29 3.46 3.20 6.10
CA ASN A 29 2.29 4.05 5.86
C ASN A 29 1.43 3.38 4.78
N LEU A 30 0.25 2.91 5.15
CA LEU A 30 -0.75 2.42 4.23
C LEU A 30 -1.54 3.62 3.70
N CYS A 31 -1.44 3.85 2.41
CA CYS A 31 -1.96 5.05 1.75
C CYS A 31 -3.05 4.69 0.76
N PHE A 32 -3.96 5.64 0.61
CA PHE A 32 -5.00 5.66 -0.41
C PHE A 32 -4.81 6.91 -1.26
N ALA A 33 -4.79 6.75 -2.59
CA ALA A 33 -4.86 7.85 -3.52
C ALA A 33 -6.18 7.82 -4.31
N GLU A 34 -6.75 9.02 -4.47
CA GLU A 34 -7.91 9.28 -5.31
C GLU A 34 -7.68 10.52 -6.18
N GLY A 35 -8.32 10.56 -7.34
CA GLY A 35 -8.31 11.71 -8.24
C GLY A 35 -7.97 11.33 -9.68
N ASP A 36 -7.89 12.34 -10.54
CA ASP A 36 -7.36 12.21 -11.90
C ASP A 36 -5.85 12.53 -11.91
N ALA A 37 -5.21 12.38 -13.08
CA ALA A 37 -3.77 12.63 -13.22
C ALA A 37 -3.36 14.09 -12.93
N GLN A 38 -4.29 15.05 -12.95
CA GLN A 38 -4.01 16.47 -12.70
C GLN A 38 -4.30 16.89 -11.26
N SER A 39 -5.13 16.14 -10.54
CA SER A 39 -5.62 16.47 -9.20
C SER A 39 -5.65 15.25 -8.28
N SER A 40 -4.55 14.50 -8.23
CA SER A 40 -4.42 13.38 -7.31
C SER A 40 -4.19 13.86 -5.87
N SER A 41 -4.91 13.25 -4.94
CA SER A 41 -4.74 13.45 -3.50
C SER A 41 -4.41 12.11 -2.86
N ALA A 42 -3.36 12.09 -2.03
CA ALA A 42 -2.96 10.91 -1.28
C ALA A 42 -3.19 11.14 0.22
N THR A 43 -3.83 10.17 0.86
CA THR A 43 -4.11 10.18 2.31
C THR A 43 -3.53 8.94 2.96
N VAL A 44 -2.87 9.12 4.10
CA VAL A 44 -2.46 7.99 4.94
C VAL A 44 -3.68 7.47 5.69
N VAL A 45 -4.04 6.22 5.42
CA VAL A 45 -5.17 5.54 6.06
C VAL A 45 -4.73 4.93 7.38
N HIS A 46 -3.53 4.34 7.41
CA HIS A 46 -3.01 3.69 8.61
C HIS A 46 -1.49 3.74 8.66
N LYS A 47 -0.94 3.73 9.89
CA LYS A 47 0.50 3.67 10.13
C LYS A 47 0.82 2.50 11.05
N VAL A 48 1.70 1.62 10.60
CA VAL A 48 2.24 0.54 11.42
C VAL A 48 3.70 0.84 11.70
N VAL A 49 4.08 0.90 12.97
CA VAL A 49 5.46 1.10 13.40
C VAL A 49 6.02 -0.23 13.88
N LEU A 50 7.16 -0.63 13.34
CA LEU A 50 7.83 -1.88 13.66
C LEU A 50 9.28 -1.60 14.03
N GLN A 51 9.82 -2.37 14.97
CA GLN A 51 11.27 -2.46 15.12
C GLN A 51 11.88 -3.10 13.87
N THR A 52 13.11 -2.72 13.51
CA THR A 52 13.82 -3.25 12.33
C THR A 52 13.87 -4.77 12.29
N ALA A 53 14.08 -5.44 13.44
CA ALA A 53 14.09 -6.90 13.52
C ALA A 53 12.74 -7.54 13.16
N ASN A 54 11.63 -6.92 13.58
CA ASN A 54 10.29 -7.38 13.25
C ASN A 54 9.96 -7.12 11.78
N PHE A 55 10.41 -5.99 11.22
CA PHE A 55 10.27 -5.70 9.80
C PHE A 55 11.04 -6.71 8.94
N ALA A 56 12.27 -7.06 9.31
CA ALA A 56 13.04 -8.09 8.60
C ALA A 56 12.31 -9.45 8.59
N ARG A 57 11.73 -9.85 9.73
CA ARG A 57 10.91 -11.07 9.81
C ARG A 57 9.65 -10.97 8.94
N LEU A 58 8.99 -9.82 8.91
CA LEU A 58 7.82 -9.59 8.06
C LEU A 58 8.17 -9.75 6.57
N VAL A 59 9.31 -9.20 6.14
CA VAL A 59 9.78 -9.34 4.75
C VAL A 59 10.01 -10.81 4.38
N GLN A 60 10.68 -11.57 5.27
CA GLN A 60 10.90 -13.00 5.05
C GLN A 60 9.57 -13.76 4.92
N LEU A 61 8.64 -13.58 5.86
CA LEU A 61 7.33 -14.23 5.81
C LEU A 61 6.53 -13.83 4.57
N GLY A 62 6.69 -12.58 4.10
CA GLY A 62 6.08 -12.12 2.86
C GLY A 62 6.61 -12.84 1.62
N GLN A 63 7.91 -13.11 1.56
CA GLN A 63 8.52 -13.89 0.47
C GLN A 63 8.02 -15.34 0.47
N GLU A 64 8.04 -15.99 1.63
CA GLU A 64 7.53 -17.35 1.80
C GLU A 64 6.05 -17.46 1.37
N LEU A 65 5.24 -16.43 1.68
CA LEU A 65 3.85 -16.36 1.26
C LEU A 65 3.70 -16.24 -0.27
N ILE A 66 4.50 -15.39 -0.91
CA ILE A 66 4.48 -15.22 -2.39
C ILE A 66 4.87 -16.52 -3.08
N GLU A 67 5.93 -17.19 -2.61
CA GLU A 67 6.36 -18.48 -3.14
C GLU A 67 5.27 -19.54 -2.99
N ALA A 68 4.63 -19.62 -1.81
CA ALA A 68 3.53 -20.54 -1.57
C ALA A 68 2.31 -20.26 -2.46
N ASP A 69 2.00 -18.98 -2.72
CA ASP A 69 0.90 -18.56 -3.59
C ASP A 69 1.16 -18.98 -5.05
N ALA A 70 2.36 -18.72 -5.56
CA ALA A 70 2.78 -19.13 -6.90
C ALA A 70 2.73 -20.66 -7.09
N VAL A 71 3.18 -21.43 -6.10
CA VAL A 71 3.09 -22.90 -6.13
C VAL A 71 1.62 -23.37 -6.13
N ARG A 72 0.74 -22.68 -5.40
CA ARG A 72 -0.65 -23.10 -5.21
C ARG A 72 -1.56 -22.73 -6.38
N TYR A 73 -1.35 -21.58 -6.99
CA TYR A 73 -2.25 -21.03 -8.01
C TYR A 73 -1.59 -20.95 -9.41
N GLY A 74 -0.32 -21.31 -9.52
CA GLY A 74 0.50 -21.10 -10.71
C GLY A 74 1.10 -19.69 -10.72
N ASP A 75 2.16 -19.47 -11.49
CA ASP A 75 2.70 -18.14 -11.70
C ASP A 75 1.61 -17.27 -12.37
N LEU A 76 1.25 -16.16 -11.72
CA LEU A 76 0.48 -15.10 -12.38
C LEU A 76 1.31 -14.61 -13.58
N PRO A 77 0.79 -14.67 -14.82
CA PRO A 77 1.50 -14.22 -16.01
C PRO A 77 1.78 -12.72 -16.01
#